data_AF-A0A2G2E335-F1
#
_entry.id   AF-A0A2G2E335-F1
#
_cell.length_a   1.000
_cell.length_b   1.000
_cell.length_c   1.000
_cell.angle_alpha   90.00
_cell.angle_beta   90.00
_cell.angle_gamma   90.00
#
_symmetry.space_group_name_H-M   'P 1'
#
loop_
_entity.id
_entity.type
_entity.pdbx_description
1 polymer ?
#
loop_
_entity_poly.entity_id
_entity_poly.type
_entity_poly.pdbx_seq_one_letter_code
_entity_poly.pdbx_strand_id
1 'polypeptide(L)'
;MKHILLITILSLTISCGKKSVNCDVDCGTQSEELLFQTGFTNTILSNGQYKNVDFSGTDPNYSEKSDWSTFIAHSKIGFVEIGYEDGDDNQRKASIVEDPDSVGNDVLKFQIYESHIKEGSNRKGRVQLSVHDNQCIKEIYQTVKLKLHPDLAYYEDRSERLYWFTLFELWNNGAWTKEKNPFRVSVNLYKDEGIGKPLTFRVKSDFQKCRTCNWKEVWGETASSFPLVYGEWMEIELYIKEGDTDSGRFYMAVTLENGVKTVLFDIENTTQHPKEKCADGFTHFEAMKIYTSEEDINYMKDGNKELSIFWDDWKLYVNKTP
;
A
#
# COMPACT_ATOMS: atom_id res chain seq x y z
N MET A 1 -9.26 -40.37 -49.23
CA MET A 1 -8.22 -39.39 -48.86
C MET A 1 -8.92 -38.06 -48.61
N LYS A 2 -9.32 -37.78 -47.36
CA LYS A 2 -8.57 -36.99 -46.35
C LYS A 2 -8.17 -35.63 -46.89
N HIS A 3 -8.84 -34.56 -46.44
CA HIS A 3 -8.22 -33.38 -45.84
C HIS A 3 -9.27 -32.66 -44.97
N ILE A 4 -9.18 -32.91 -43.66
CA ILE A 4 -9.81 -32.10 -42.61
C ILE A 4 -8.95 -30.85 -42.47
N LEU A 5 -9.51 -29.68 -42.76
CA LEU A 5 -8.87 -28.40 -42.51
C LEU A 5 -9.01 -28.09 -41.02
N LEU A 6 -7.97 -28.41 -40.25
CA LEU A 6 -7.87 -28.09 -38.83
C LEU A 6 -7.52 -26.60 -38.71
N ILE A 7 -8.54 -25.74 -38.57
CA ILE A 7 -8.33 -24.34 -38.18
C ILE A 7 -7.94 -24.36 -36.69
N THR A 8 -6.63 -24.35 -36.46
CA THR A 8 -6.07 -24.15 -35.14
C THR A 8 -6.09 -22.65 -34.89
N ILE A 9 -7.14 -22.13 -34.24
CA ILE A 9 -7.09 -20.78 -33.67
C ILE A 9 -6.12 -20.88 -32.51
N LEU A 10 -4.86 -20.54 -32.78
CA LEU A 10 -3.84 -20.30 -31.79
C LEU A 10 -4.34 -19.11 -30.96
N SER A 11 -4.85 -19.38 -29.76
CA SER A 11 -5.13 -18.36 -28.76
C SER A 11 -3.82 -17.64 -28.47
N LEU A 12 -3.67 -16.46 -29.09
CA LEU A 12 -2.51 -15.60 -28.92
C LEU A 12 -2.32 -15.33 -27.43
N THR A 13 -1.17 -15.77 -26.97
CA THR A 13 -0.55 -15.54 -25.67
C THR A 13 -0.82 -14.12 -25.16
N ILE A 14 -1.34 -14.02 -23.93
CA ILE A 14 -1.38 -12.78 -23.14
C ILE A 14 0.08 -12.36 -22.91
N SER A 15 0.62 -11.54 -23.80
CA SER A 15 2.01 -11.11 -23.76
C SER A 15 2.13 -9.85 -22.91
N CYS A 16 2.78 -9.95 -21.74
CA CYS A 16 3.42 -8.83 -21.06
C CYS A 16 4.46 -8.23 -22.02
N GLY A 17 4.01 -7.28 -22.84
CA GLY A 17 4.75 -6.76 -23.98
C GLY A 17 4.94 -5.25 -23.95
N LYS A 18 4.15 -4.53 -23.14
CA LYS A 18 4.23 -3.07 -23.04
C LYS A 18 5.56 -2.71 -22.37
N LYS A 19 6.26 -1.73 -22.94
CA LYS A 19 7.38 -1.08 -22.25
C LYS A 19 6.85 -0.39 -20.98
N SER A 20 7.75 -0.21 -20.03
CA SER A 20 7.53 0.67 -18.88
C SER A 20 7.05 2.07 -19.34
N VAL A 21 6.14 2.68 -18.59
CA VAL A 21 5.50 3.97 -18.87
C VAL A 21 6.51 5.13 -18.89
N ASN A 22 7.44 5.19 -17.94
CA ASN A 22 8.44 6.28 -17.84
C ASN A 22 9.78 5.94 -18.49
N CYS A 23 9.91 4.80 -19.17
CA CYS A 23 11.17 4.34 -19.76
C CYS A 23 11.83 5.36 -20.72
N ASP A 24 11.02 6.08 -21.50
CA ASP A 24 11.48 7.05 -22.49
C ASP A 24 11.09 8.51 -22.08
N VAL A 25 10.74 8.74 -20.82
CA VAL A 25 10.31 10.05 -20.30
C VAL A 25 11.50 10.80 -19.70
N ASP A 26 11.75 12.03 -20.16
CA ASP A 26 12.71 12.92 -19.51
C ASP A 26 12.11 13.45 -18.21
N CYS A 27 12.56 12.88 -17.10
CA CYS A 27 12.12 13.27 -15.77
C CYS A 27 12.72 14.60 -15.29
N GLY A 28 13.68 15.16 -16.02
CA GLY A 28 14.42 16.35 -15.61
C GLY A 28 15.24 16.14 -14.33
N THR A 29 15.66 17.24 -13.73
CA THR A 29 16.38 17.19 -12.44
C THR A 29 15.43 16.78 -11.33
N GLN A 30 15.80 15.74 -10.58
CA GLN A 30 15.08 15.33 -9.38
C GLN A 30 15.60 16.10 -8.18
N SER A 31 14.75 16.91 -7.54
CA SER A 31 15.03 17.62 -6.29
C SER A 31 14.02 17.23 -5.22
N GLU A 32 14.40 17.40 -3.95
CA GLU A 32 13.48 17.24 -2.83
C GLU A 32 12.26 18.15 -3.01
N GLU A 33 11.07 17.58 -2.85
CA GLU A 33 9.82 18.31 -2.92
C GLU A 33 8.79 17.71 -1.96
N LEU A 34 8.12 18.57 -1.17
CA LEU A 34 6.88 18.23 -0.48
C LEU A 34 5.73 18.26 -1.49
N LEU A 35 5.17 17.08 -1.80
CA LEU A 35 4.03 16.97 -2.70
C LEU A 35 2.71 17.27 -2.00
N PHE A 36 2.54 16.72 -0.79
CA PHE A 36 1.27 16.81 -0.07
C PHE A 36 1.42 16.61 1.43
N GLN A 37 0.55 17.23 2.23
CA GLN A 37 0.39 16.98 3.65
C GLN A 37 -1.04 17.20 4.14
N THR A 38 -1.49 16.39 5.09
CA THR A 38 -2.80 16.53 5.75
C THR A 38 -2.85 15.75 7.05
N GLY A 39 -3.52 16.30 8.06
CA GLY A 39 -4.07 15.58 9.22
C GLY A 39 -5.57 15.38 9.07
N PHE A 40 -6.03 15.18 7.84
CA PHE A 40 -7.41 14.94 7.39
C PHE A 40 -8.51 15.93 7.82
N THR A 41 -8.17 17.00 8.52
CA THR A 41 -9.11 18.07 8.88
C THR A 41 -9.67 18.71 7.60
N ASN A 42 -11.00 18.92 7.56
CA ASN A 42 -11.72 19.40 6.37
C ASN A 42 -11.57 18.52 5.11
N THR A 43 -11.10 17.28 5.24
CA THR A 43 -11.13 16.33 4.13
C THR A 43 -12.55 15.84 3.90
N ILE A 44 -13.00 15.88 2.65
CA ILE A 44 -14.31 15.38 2.24
C ILE A 44 -14.09 14.17 1.33
N LEU A 45 -14.69 13.06 1.73
CA LEU A 45 -14.78 11.83 0.96
C LEU A 45 -16.11 11.80 0.21
N SER A 46 -16.05 11.64 -1.11
CA SER A 46 -17.25 11.53 -1.94
C SER A 46 -17.16 10.32 -2.86
N ASN A 47 -18.28 9.62 -3.07
CA ASN A 47 -18.31 8.46 -3.96
C ASN A 47 -18.16 8.92 -5.41
N GLY A 48 -17.02 8.60 -5.99
CA GLY A 48 -16.65 8.84 -7.37
C GLY A 48 -17.22 7.79 -8.34
N GLN A 49 -16.74 7.86 -9.58
CA GLN A 49 -17.13 6.93 -10.63
C GLN A 49 -16.71 5.50 -10.26
N TYR A 50 -17.60 4.51 -10.44
CA TYR A 50 -17.37 3.10 -10.09
C TYR A 50 -17.28 2.78 -8.58
N LYS A 51 -17.81 3.67 -7.71
CA LYS A 51 -17.78 3.52 -6.24
C LYS A 51 -16.39 3.60 -5.61
N ASN A 52 -15.38 4.06 -6.33
CA ASN A 52 -14.17 4.58 -5.70
C ASN A 52 -14.48 5.87 -4.96
N VAL A 53 -13.63 6.29 -4.02
CA VAL A 53 -13.84 7.52 -3.24
C VAL A 53 -12.85 8.58 -3.68
N ASP A 54 -13.39 9.72 -4.08
CA ASP A 54 -12.61 10.91 -4.41
C ASP A 54 -12.40 11.76 -3.16
N PHE A 55 -11.22 12.38 -3.09
CA PHE A 55 -10.85 13.34 -2.05
C PHE A 55 -11.08 14.77 -2.51
N SER A 56 -11.52 15.61 -1.58
CA SER A 56 -11.60 17.06 -1.78
C SER A 56 -11.42 17.79 -0.44
N GLY A 57 -11.25 19.12 -0.51
CA GLY A 57 -11.01 19.96 0.65
C GLY A 57 -9.54 20.37 0.80
N THR A 58 -9.30 21.25 1.76
CA THR A 58 -7.99 21.78 2.11
C THR A 58 -7.84 21.71 3.61
N ASP A 59 -6.76 21.10 4.09
CA ASP A 59 -6.49 21.04 5.52
C ASP A 59 -5.99 22.41 6.01
N PRO A 60 -6.75 23.09 6.89
CA PRO A 60 -6.44 24.44 7.34
C PRO A 60 -5.30 24.49 8.37
N ASN A 61 -4.89 23.35 8.92
CA ASN A 61 -3.79 23.27 9.89
C ASN A 61 -2.42 23.46 9.22
N TYR A 62 -2.38 23.40 7.89
CA TYR A 62 -1.18 23.53 7.07
C TYR A 62 -1.29 24.74 6.13
N SER A 63 -0.22 25.54 6.04
CA SER A 63 -0.19 26.74 5.20
C SER A 63 0.15 26.47 3.73
N GLU A 64 0.63 25.28 3.41
CA GLU A 64 1.02 24.90 2.05
C GLU A 64 0.80 23.41 1.80
N LYS A 65 0.64 23.04 0.52
CA LYS A 65 0.60 21.65 0.03
C LYS A 65 -0.43 20.76 0.74
N SER A 66 -1.57 21.32 1.15
CA SER A 66 -2.63 20.59 1.87
C SER A 66 -3.99 20.58 1.17
N ASP A 67 -4.05 21.11 -0.04
CA ASP A 67 -5.24 21.09 -0.88
C ASP A 67 -5.26 19.85 -1.78
N TRP A 68 -6.30 19.01 -1.62
CA TRP A 68 -6.43 17.76 -2.38
C TRP A 68 -6.48 17.99 -3.89
N SER A 69 -7.15 19.06 -4.34
CA SER A 69 -7.29 19.34 -5.78
C SER A 69 -5.96 19.71 -6.43
N THR A 70 -5.12 20.46 -5.70
CA THR A 70 -3.77 20.83 -6.12
C THR A 70 -2.84 19.62 -6.15
N PHE A 71 -2.97 18.71 -5.17
CA PHE A 71 -2.21 17.46 -5.16
C PHE A 71 -2.57 16.54 -6.34
N ILE A 72 -3.87 16.34 -6.59
CA ILE A 72 -4.37 15.52 -7.71
C ILE A 72 -3.95 16.12 -9.05
N ALA A 73 -3.93 17.45 -9.18
CA ALA A 73 -3.51 18.13 -10.40
C ALA A 73 -1.97 18.22 -10.56
N HIS A 74 -1.19 17.71 -9.62
CA HIS A 74 0.26 17.78 -9.67
C HIS A 74 0.81 16.97 -10.86
N SER A 75 1.79 17.50 -11.58
CA SER A 75 2.28 16.90 -12.83
C SER A 75 2.90 15.50 -12.69
N LYS A 76 3.34 15.14 -11.47
CA LYS A 76 3.85 13.80 -11.14
C LYS A 76 2.77 12.79 -10.77
N ILE A 77 1.55 13.24 -10.50
CA ILE A 77 0.46 12.42 -9.96
C ILE A 77 -0.56 12.14 -11.06
N GLY A 78 -0.90 10.88 -11.27
CA GLY A 78 -1.91 10.49 -12.26
C GLY A 78 -3.32 10.64 -11.69
N PHE A 79 -3.60 9.90 -10.61
CA PHE A 79 -4.83 10.04 -9.84
C PHE A 79 -4.64 9.64 -8.37
N VAL A 80 -5.57 10.11 -7.53
CA VAL A 80 -5.64 9.78 -6.10
C VAL A 80 -7.08 9.40 -5.76
N GLU A 81 -7.27 8.21 -5.21
CA GLU A 81 -8.61 7.73 -4.81
C GLU A 81 -8.51 6.70 -3.67
N ILE A 82 -9.64 6.44 -3.01
CA ILE A 82 -9.80 5.21 -2.23
C ILE A 82 -10.45 4.15 -3.10
N GLY A 83 -9.73 3.06 -3.33
CA GLY A 83 -10.20 1.91 -4.10
C GLY A 83 -10.64 0.76 -3.20
N TYR A 84 -11.79 0.17 -3.52
CA TYR A 84 -12.32 -1.02 -2.85
C TYR A 84 -12.20 -2.31 -3.68
N GLU A 85 -11.88 -2.21 -4.97
CA GLU A 85 -12.02 -3.27 -6.00
C GLU A 85 -13.47 -3.69 -6.27
N ASP A 86 -14.21 -4.06 -5.22
CA ASP A 86 -15.59 -4.55 -5.29
C ASP A 86 -16.34 -4.39 -3.96
N GLY A 87 -17.66 -4.52 -3.99
CA GLY A 87 -18.55 -4.51 -2.82
C GLY A 87 -19.23 -3.17 -2.52
N ASP A 88 -19.62 -3.00 -1.25
CA ASP A 88 -20.30 -1.80 -0.72
C ASP A 88 -19.94 -1.47 0.74
N ASP A 89 -20.47 -0.34 1.21
CA ASP A 89 -20.23 0.24 2.55
C ASP A 89 -20.59 -0.69 3.73
N ASN A 90 -21.46 -1.68 3.54
CA ASN A 90 -21.77 -2.65 4.60
C ASN A 90 -20.65 -3.70 4.77
N GLN A 91 -19.72 -3.75 3.83
CA GLN A 91 -18.69 -4.79 3.77
C GLN A 91 -17.29 -4.22 3.99
N ARG A 92 -17.07 -2.96 3.64
CA ARG A 92 -15.82 -2.22 3.89
C ARG A 92 -16.05 -0.72 3.69
N LYS A 93 -15.28 0.11 4.37
CA LYS A 93 -15.46 1.57 4.30
C LYS A 93 -14.19 2.33 4.63
N ALA A 94 -13.98 3.44 3.94
CA ALA A 94 -13.16 4.54 4.39
C ALA A 94 -14.05 5.70 4.86
N SER A 95 -13.68 6.33 5.95
CA SER A 95 -14.44 7.43 6.55
C SER A 95 -13.52 8.42 7.24
N ILE A 96 -13.87 9.70 7.19
CA ILE A 96 -13.34 10.70 8.13
C ILE A 96 -14.16 10.60 9.41
N VAL A 97 -13.49 10.39 10.53
CA VAL A 97 -14.08 10.23 11.86
C VAL A 97 -13.29 11.05 12.87
N GLU A 98 -13.90 11.39 13.99
CA GLU A 98 -13.18 11.99 15.10
C GLU A 98 -12.15 10.99 15.67
N ASP A 99 -10.95 11.47 15.98
CA ASP A 99 -9.92 10.69 16.67
C ASP A 99 -10.48 10.18 18.01
N PRO A 100 -10.45 8.87 18.26
CA PRO A 100 -10.95 8.31 19.52
C PRO A 100 -10.29 8.87 20.78
N ASP A 101 -9.07 9.42 20.67
CA ASP A 101 -8.32 9.95 21.82
C ASP A 101 -8.27 11.49 21.86
N SER A 102 -8.66 12.17 20.78
CA SER A 102 -8.53 13.63 20.64
C SER A 102 -9.77 14.27 20.02
N VAL A 103 -10.68 14.70 20.89
CA VAL A 103 -11.92 15.40 20.50
C VAL A 103 -11.61 16.61 19.60
N GLY A 104 -12.29 16.69 18.45
CA GLY A 104 -12.13 17.73 17.44
C GLY A 104 -10.99 17.51 16.45
N ASN A 105 -10.21 16.43 16.55
CA ASN A 105 -9.27 16.00 15.50
C ASN A 105 -9.98 15.02 14.56
N ASP A 106 -9.95 15.28 13.25
CA ASP A 106 -10.55 14.40 12.24
C ASP A 106 -9.46 13.50 11.64
N VAL A 107 -9.71 12.18 11.59
CA VAL A 107 -8.75 11.18 11.09
C VAL A 107 -9.36 10.29 10.03
N LEU A 108 -8.52 9.70 9.17
CA LEU A 108 -8.95 8.74 8.18
C LEU A 108 -9.02 7.33 8.79
N LYS A 109 -10.20 6.70 8.78
CA LYS A 109 -10.39 5.31 9.22
C LYS A 109 -10.65 4.40 8.04
N PHE A 110 -9.93 3.28 7.97
CA PHE A 110 -10.25 2.15 7.10
C PHE A 110 -10.82 0.99 7.91
N GLN A 111 -11.90 0.38 7.41
CA GLN A 111 -12.56 -0.74 8.08
C GLN A 111 -13.03 -1.79 7.07
N ILE A 112 -12.90 -3.07 7.43
CA ILE A 112 -13.43 -4.21 6.66
C ILE A 112 -14.34 -5.03 7.57
N TYR A 113 -15.57 -5.30 7.11
CA TYR A 113 -16.58 -6.10 7.81
C TYR A 113 -16.76 -7.49 7.18
N GLU A 114 -16.53 -7.63 5.87
CA GLU A 114 -16.74 -8.87 5.13
C GLU A 114 -15.82 -8.97 3.91
N SER A 115 -15.31 -10.16 3.62
CA SER A 115 -14.61 -10.44 2.36
C SER A 115 -15.60 -10.51 1.19
N HIS A 116 -15.25 -9.96 0.03
CA HIS A 116 -16.17 -9.96 -1.13
C HIS A 116 -15.47 -10.03 -2.47
N ILE A 117 -14.29 -9.45 -2.53
CA ILE A 117 -13.53 -9.35 -3.75
C ILE A 117 -13.03 -10.76 -4.10
N LYS A 118 -13.30 -11.25 -5.31
CA LYS A 118 -12.95 -12.61 -5.72
C LYS A 118 -11.44 -12.77 -5.94
N GLU A 119 -10.85 -13.82 -5.37
CA GLU A 119 -9.45 -14.21 -5.55
C GLU A 119 -9.39 -15.73 -5.74
N GLY A 120 -9.42 -16.18 -7.01
CA GLY A 120 -9.53 -17.61 -7.34
C GLY A 120 -10.85 -18.21 -6.84
N SER A 121 -10.77 -19.20 -5.95
CA SER A 121 -11.92 -19.81 -5.25
C SER A 121 -12.29 -19.12 -3.94
N ASN A 122 -11.42 -18.24 -3.44
CA ASN A 122 -11.58 -17.56 -2.15
C ASN A 122 -11.99 -16.11 -2.37
N ARG A 123 -12.21 -15.39 -1.28
CA ARG A 123 -12.39 -13.93 -1.28
C ARG A 123 -11.25 -13.22 -0.55
N LYS A 124 -11.23 -11.91 -0.73
CA LYS A 124 -10.35 -10.96 -0.04
C LYS A 124 -11.13 -9.69 0.30
N GLY A 125 -10.56 -8.87 1.16
CA GLY A 125 -11.09 -7.54 1.48
C GLY A 125 -10.00 -6.49 1.35
N ARG A 126 -10.38 -5.31 0.85
CA ARG A 126 -9.43 -4.22 0.62
C ARG A 126 -10.07 -2.85 0.83
N VAL A 127 -9.32 -1.95 1.45
CA VAL A 127 -9.48 -0.50 1.37
C VAL A 127 -8.08 0.07 1.15
N GLN A 128 -7.87 0.88 0.12
CA GLN A 128 -6.55 1.43 -0.20
C GLN A 128 -6.62 2.86 -0.71
N LEU A 129 -5.80 3.75 -0.16
CA LEU A 129 -5.51 5.06 -0.76
C LEU A 129 -4.48 4.83 -1.87
N SER A 130 -4.94 4.93 -3.12
CA SER A 130 -4.16 4.68 -4.32
C SER A 130 -3.62 6.01 -4.85
N VAL A 131 -2.32 6.11 -5.08
CA VAL A 131 -1.67 7.20 -5.81
C VAL A 131 -0.99 6.59 -7.02
N HIS A 132 -1.65 6.69 -8.16
CA HIS A 132 -1.45 5.79 -9.30
C HIS A 132 -1.23 6.57 -10.60
N ASP A 133 -0.71 5.86 -11.60
CA ASP A 133 -0.30 6.40 -12.90
C ASP A 133 0.65 7.60 -12.78
N ASN A 134 1.54 7.52 -11.79
CA ASN A 134 2.51 8.56 -11.48
C ASN A 134 3.63 8.61 -12.51
N GLN A 135 4.20 9.80 -12.67
CA GLN A 135 5.33 10.04 -13.55
C GLN A 135 6.54 10.50 -12.75
N CYS A 136 7.69 9.88 -13.04
CA CYS A 136 8.99 10.38 -12.57
C CYS A 136 9.10 10.49 -11.04
N ILE A 137 8.62 9.47 -10.31
CA ILE A 137 8.81 9.33 -8.88
C ILE A 137 9.81 8.20 -8.64
N LYS A 138 11.09 8.53 -8.45
CA LYS A 138 12.17 7.56 -8.22
C LYS A 138 12.42 7.28 -6.74
N GLU A 139 12.06 8.23 -5.91
CA GLU A 139 12.24 8.18 -4.46
C GLU A 139 10.95 8.68 -3.81
N ILE A 140 10.40 7.89 -2.89
CA ILE A 140 9.25 8.25 -2.06
C ILE A 140 9.75 8.32 -0.63
N TYR A 141 9.42 9.42 0.04
CA TYR A 141 9.54 9.55 1.49
C TYR A 141 8.18 9.94 2.02
N GLN A 142 7.67 9.23 3.03
CA GLN A 142 6.45 9.64 3.71
C GLN A 142 6.54 9.50 5.22
N THR A 143 5.85 10.39 5.92
CA THR A 143 5.50 10.20 7.33
C THR A 143 3.99 10.07 7.43
N VAL A 144 3.50 9.18 8.29
CA VAL A 144 2.08 9.05 8.59
C VAL A 144 1.90 8.48 9.98
N LYS A 145 0.96 8.99 10.75
CA LYS A 145 0.52 8.35 11.98
C LYS A 145 -0.40 7.18 11.66
N LEU A 146 -0.12 6.05 12.30
CA LEU A 146 -0.84 4.79 12.20
C LEU A 146 -1.33 4.42 13.60
N LYS A 147 -2.62 4.13 13.74
CA LYS A 147 -3.17 3.53 14.96
C LYS A 147 -3.92 2.25 14.60
N LEU A 148 -3.42 1.14 15.14
CA LEU A 148 -4.04 -0.17 15.02
C LEU A 148 -5.17 -0.26 16.03
N HIS A 149 -6.37 -0.67 15.60
CA HIS A 149 -7.48 -0.88 16.53
C HIS A 149 -7.09 -1.94 17.60
N PRO A 150 -7.44 -1.75 18.89
CA PRO A 150 -7.11 -2.69 19.97
C PRO A 150 -7.44 -4.15 19.68
N ASP A 151 -8.56 -4.39 19.01
CA ASP A 151 -8.99 -5.74 18.66
C ASP A 151 -8.03 -6.47 17.71
N LEU A 152 -7.14 -5.80 16.99
CA LEU A 152 -6.13 -6.46 16.15
C LEU A 152 -5.16 -7.33 16.94
N ALA A 153 -5.02 -7.12 18.26
CA ALA A 153 -4.30 -8.02 19.16
C ALA A 153 -4.91 -9.44 19.18
N TYR A 154 -6.18 -9.60 18.81
CA TYR A 154 -6.84 -10.90 18.74
C TYR A 154 -6.20 -11.86 17.73
N TYR A 155 -5.47 -11.35 16.74
CA TYR A 155 -4.68 -12.20 15.84
C TYR A 155 -3.60 -13.00 16.56
N GLU A 156 -3.14 -12.57 17.73
CA GLU A 156 -2.15 -13.31 18.52
C GLU A 156 -2.73 -14.61 19.10
N ASP A 157 -4.04 -14.68 19.31
CA ASP A 157 -4.75 -15.86 19.84
C ASP A 157 -4.93 -16.97 18.80
N ARG A 158 -4.72 -16.67 17.51
CA ARG A 158 -4.92 -17.63 16.43
C ARG A 158 -3.68 -18.51 16.25
N SER A 159 -3.88 -19.76 15.83
CA SER A 159 -2.77 -20.70 15.59
C SER A 159 -2.06 -20.46 14.26
N GLU A 160 -2.80 -20.03 13.26
CA GLU A 160 -2.38 -19.86 11.89
C GLU A 160 -1.47 -18.64 11.74
N ARG A 161 -0.55 -18.72 10.77
CA ARG A 161 0.30 -17.59 10.38
C ARG A 161 -0.56 -16.45 9.83
N LEU A 162 -0.22 -15.21 10.15
CA LEU A 162 -0.69 -14.03 9.40
C LEU A 162 0.46 -13.56 8.51
N TYR A 163 0.27 -13.65 7.19
CA TYR A 163 1.32 -13.26 6.23
C TYR A 163 0.85 -12.26 5.17
N TRP A 164 -0.47 -12.20 4.93
CA TRP A 164 -1.06 -11.32 3.94
C TRP A 164 -1.99 -10.31 4.61
N PHE A 165 -1.38 -9.29 5.21
CA PHE A 165 -2.07 -8.14 5.76
C PHE A 165 -1.25 -6.90 5.38
N THR A 166 -1.55 -6.29 4.25
CA THR A 166 -0.71 -5.22 3.68
C THR A 166 -1.17 -3.84 4.15
N LEU A 167 -0.20 -3.03 4.61
CA LEU A 167 -0.38 -1.64 5.10
C LEU A 167 0.11 -0.59 4.11
N PHE A 168 1.23 -0.88 3.45
CA PHE A 168 1.85 -0.05 2.43
C PHE A 168 2.26 -0.95 1.27
N GLU A 169 2.07 -0.49 0.05
CA GLU A 169 2.48 -1.24 -1.14
C GLU A 169 2.96 -0.27 -2.21
N LEU A 170 4.14 -0.50 -2.78
CA LEU A 170 4.77 0.41 -3.75
C LEU A 170 5.22 -0.42 -4.95
N TRP A 171 4.85 0.03 -6.15
CA TRP A 171 5.04 -0.72 -7.39
C TRP A 171 5.93 0.03 -8.37
N ASN A 172 6.90 -0.70 -8.90
CA ASN A 172 7.59 -0.37 -10.15
C ASN A 172 6.99 -1.34 -11.17
N ASN A 173 6.09 -0.83 -12.00
CA ASN A 173 5.22 -1.59 -12.91
C ASN A 173 4.16 -2.43 -12.17
N GLY A 174 2.92 -1.95 -12.12
CA GLY A 174 1.80 -2.68 -11.52
C GLY A 174 1.51 -4.01 -12.25
N ALA A 175 1.21 -5.08 -11.53
CA ALA A 175 0.88 -6.38 -12.15
C ALA A 175 -0.34 -6.33 -13.09
N TRP A 176 -1.22 -5.34 -12.90
CA TRP A 176 -2.42 -5.12 -13.69
C TRP A 176 -2.21 -4.25 -14.94
N THR A 177 -1.05 -3.59 -15.11
CA THR A 177 -0.82 -2.61 -16.18
C THR A 177 -0.37 -3.25 -17.50
N LYS A 178 -0.10 -4.56 -17.50
CA LYS A 178 0.46 -5.35 -18.63
C LYS A 178 1.89 -4.96 -19.03
N GLU A 179 2.54 -4.13 -18.22
CA GLU A 179 3.97 -3.82 -18.35
C GLU A 179 4.82 -5.06 -18.09
N LYS A 180 6.05 -5.03 -18.59
CA LYS A 180 7.03 -6.07 -18.26
C LYS A 180 7.49 -5.91 -16.82
N ASN A 181 8.02 -7.00 -16.26
CA ASN A 181 8.77 -6.96 -15.01
C ASN A 181 7.99 -6.32 -13.82
N PRO A 182 6.76 -6.76 -13.52
CA PRO A 182 6.02 -6.20 -12.39
C PRO A 182 6.76 -6.47 -11.09
N PHE A 183 6.94 -5.45 -10.27
CA PHE A 183 7.66 -5.56 -9.01
C PHE A 183 7.00 -4.68 -7.96
N ARG A 184 7.01 -5.16 -6.71
CA ARG A 184 6.57 -4.35 -5.59
C ARG A 184 7.43 -4.54 -4.36
N VAL A 185 7.40 -3.54 -3.50
CA VAL A 185 7.77 -3.62 -2.09
C VAL A 185 6.50 -3.41 -1.26
N SER A 186 6.29 -4.24 -0.25
CA SER A 186 5.11 -4.16 0.63
C SER A 186 5.51 -4.27 2.09
N VAL A 187 4.86 -3.45 2.92
CA VAL A 187 4.91 -3.54 4.38
C VAL A 187 3.62 -4.17 4.86
N ASN A 188 3.75 -5.17 5.73
CA ASN A 188 2.65 -6.01 6.18
C ASN A 188 2.65 -6.15 7.69
N LEU A 189 1.48 -6.38 8.27
CA LEU A 189 1.38 -7.04 9.57
C LEU A 189 1.66 -8.53 9.37
N TYR A 190 2.49 -9.08 10.24
CA TYR A 190 2.98 -10.45 10.19
C TYR A 190 2.91 -11.09 11.56
N LYS A 191 2.52 -12.37 11.61
CA LYS A 191 2.60 -13.19 12.81
C LYS A 191 3.02 -14.60 12.41
N ASP A 192 3.98 -15.17 13.11
CA ASP A 192 4.36 -16.58 12.95
C ASP A 192 3.23 -17.55 13.36
N GLU A 193 3.38 -18.81 12.96
CA GLU A 193 2.51 -19.89 13.43
C GLU A 193 2.67 -20.12 14.93
N GLY A 194 1.56 -20.42 15.59
CA GLY A 194 1.44 -20.62 17.03
C GLY A 194 0.58 -19.56 17.72
N ILE A 195 -0.14 -20.02 18.74
CA ILE A 195 -0.92 -19.17 19.65
C ILE A 195 0.05 -18.38 20.55
N GLY A 196 -0.28 -17.11 20.82
CA GLY A 196 0.52 -16.19 21.63
C GLY A 196 1.77 -15.68 20.92
N LYS A 197 1.87 -15.86 19.61
CA LYS A 197 2.93 -15.23 18.82
C LYS A 197 2.60 -13.76 18.58
N PRO A 198 3.57 -12.85 18.76
CA PRO A 198 3.29 -11.42 18.61
C PRO A 198 3.05 -11.07 17.15
N LEU A 199 2.17 -10.09 16.93
CA LEU A 199 2.08 -9.41 15.65
C LEU A 199 3.27 -8.45 15.50
N THR A 200 3.82 -8.35 14.29
CA THR A 200 4.99 -7.51 14.01
C THR A 200 4.90 -6.94 12.59
N PHE A 201 5.75 -5.97 12.27
CA PHE A 201 5.94 -5.50 10.91
C PHE A 201 6.83 -6.45 10.12
N ARG A 202 6.48 -6.65 8.85
CA ARG A 202 7.32 -7.33 7.87
C ARG A 202 7.34 -6.55 6.58
N VAL A 203 8.54 -6.28 6.06
CA VAL A 203 8.73 -5.78 4.71
C VAL A 203 9.16 -6.91 3.78
N LYS A 204 8.70 -6.88 2.54
CA LYS A 204 9.24 -7.75 1.47
C LYS A 204 9.18 -7.07 0.12
N SER A 205 10.00 -7.58 -0.78
CA SER A 205 9.86 -7.37 -2.20
C SER A 205 9.50 -8.66 -2.92
N ASP A 206 8.62 -8.56 -3.90
CA ASP A 206 8.25 -9.69 -4.75
C ASP A 206 7.92 -9.23 -6.18
N PHE A 207 8.00 -10.19 -7.12
CA PHE A 207 7.55 -9.99 -8.49
C PHE A 207 6.61 -11.09 -8.92
N GLN A 208 5.71 -10.76 -9.84
CA GLN A 208 4.80 -11.73 -10.42
C GLN A 208 5.40 -12.40 -11.65
N LYS A 209 5.40 -13.73 -11.68
CA LYS A 209 5.78 -14.49 -12.87
C LYS A 209 4.66 -14.44 -13.91
N CYS A 210 4.90 -13.78 -15.05
CA CYS A 210 3.92 -13.54 -16.11
C CYS A 210 3.13 -14.78 -16.60
N ARG A 211 3.70 -15.99 -16.54
CA ARG A 211 3.04 -17.22 -17.05
C ARG A 211 2.14 -17.92 -16.03
N THR A 212 2.43 -17.77 -14.74
CA THR A 212 1.78 -18.54 -13.68
C THR A 212 1.01 -17.66 -12.72
N CYS A 213 1.15 -16.34 -12.81
CA CYS A 213 0.64 -15.35 -11.83
C CYS A 213 1.16 -15.57 -10.38
N ASN A 214 2.00 -16.57 -10.16
CA ASN A 214 2.69 -16.80 -8.90
C ASN A 214 3.65 -15.67 -8.56
N TRP A 215 3.60 -15.25 -7.30
CA TRP A 215 4.54 -14.35 -6.68
C TRP A 215 5.84 -15.06 -6.34
N LYS A 216 6.97 -14.38 -6.55
CA LYS A 216 8.28 -14.81 -6.06
C LYS A 216 8.87 -13.69 -5.21
N GLU A 217 9.06 -13.98 -3.94
CA GLU A 217 9.82 -13.11 -3.04
C GLU A 217 11.28 -13.02 -3.50
N VAL A 218 11.83 -11.81 -3.46
CA VAL A 218 13.24 -11.52 -3.76
C VAL A 218 14.03 -11.34 -2.47
N TRP A 219 13.49 -10.54 -1.55
CA TRP A 219 13.99 -10.40 -0.18
C TRP A 219 12.84 -10.05 0.78
N GLY A 220 13.05 -10.23 2.08
CA GLY A 220 12.11 -9.81 3.11
C GLY A 220 12.70 -9.90 4.51
N GLU A 221 12.28 -8.99 5.38
CA GLU A 221 12.72 -8.87 6.76
C GLU A 221 11.53 -8.65 7.70
N THR A 222 11.64 -9.21 8.90
CA THR A 222 10.60 -9.12 9.94
C THR A 222 11.19 -8.41 11.16
N ALA A 223 10.50 -7.41 11.69
CA ALA A 223 10.94 -6.63 12.85
C ALA A 223 10.61 -7.33 14.19
N SER A 224 11.08 -8.57 14.37
CA SER A 224 10.69 -9.43 15.50
C SER A 224 11.03 -8.89 16.89
N SER A 225 11.92 -7.90 16.99
CA SER A 225 12.30 -7.26 18.25
C SER A 225 11.47 -6.01 18.59
N PHE A 226 10.65 -5.52 17.66
CA PHE A 226 9.82 -4.34 17.89
C PHE A 226 8.48 -4.77 18.52
N PRO A 227 8.14 -4.27 19.72
CA PRO A 227 6.85 -4.55 20.34
C PRO A 227 5.78 -3.69 19.66
N LEU A 228 4.96 -4.31 18.82
CA LEU A 228 3.84 -3.62 18.20
C LEU A 228 2.84 -3.17 19.28
N VAL A 229 2.34 -1.94 19.16
CA VAL A 229 1.33 -1.37 20.07
C VAL A 229 -0.04 -1.31 19.41
N TYR A 230 -1.09 -1.38 20.22
CA TYR A 230 -2.49 -1.35 19.78
C TYR A 230 -3.23 -0.27 20.55
N GLY A 231 -4.13 0.44 19.88
CA GLY A 231 -4.87 1.55 20.49
C GLY A 231 -4.06 2.82 20.74
N GLU A 232 -2.78 2.85 20.35
CA GLU A 232 -1.87 3.99 20.49
C GLU A 232 -1.42 4.45 19.09
N TRP A 233 -1.10 5.74 18.96
CA TRP A 233 -0.57 6.28 17.71
C TRP A 233 0.93 5.96 17.55
N MET A 234 1.30 5.56 16.35
CA MET A 234 2.68 5.36 15.93
C MET A 234 2.96 6.24 14.72
N GLU A 235 4.02 7.05 14.73
CA GLU A 235 4.47 7.72 13.51
C GLU A 235 5.33 6.74 12.71
N ILE A 236 4.90 6.42 11.49
CA ILE A 236 5.66 5.64 10.51
C ILE A 236 6.41 6.61 9.62
N GLU A 237 7.73 6.47 9.57
CA GLU A 237 8.59 7.11 8.60
C GLU A 237 9.04 6.05 7.59
N LEU A 238 8.70 6.22 6.31
CA LEU A 238 8.99 5.27 5.25
C LEU A 238 9.72 5.97 4.11
N TYR A 239 10.82 5.38 3.66
CA TYR A 239 11.54 5.79 2.47
C TYR A 239 11.79 4.61 1.56
N ILE A 240 11.66 4.84 0.26
CA ILE A 240 12.08 3.89 -0.74
C ILE A 240 12.65 4.60 -1.96
N LYS A 241 13.76 4.08 -2.45
CA LYS A 241 14.43 4.50 -3.67
C LYS A 241 14.47 3.36 -4.65
N GLU A 242 13.99 3.59 -5.87
CA GLU A 242 14.11 2.64 -6.97
C GLU A 242 15.58 2.39 -7.32
N GLY A 243 15.96 1.12 -7.42
CA GLY A 243 17.30 0.72 -7.82
C GLY A 243 17.50 -0.79 -7.84
N ASP A 244 18.66 -1.19 -8.35
CA ASP A 244 19.14 -2.56 -8.32
C ASP A 244 19.77 -2.92 -6.95
N THR A 245 20.52 -4.02 -6.88
CA THR A 245 21.16 -4.47 -5.64
C THR A 245 22.14 -3.47 -5.04
N ASP A 246 22.67 -2.56 -5.85
CA ASP A 246 23.75 -1.66 -5.45
C ASP A 246 23.24 -0.21 -5.24
N SER A 247 22.01 0.08 -5.65
CA SER A 247 21.45 1.44 -5.68
C SER A 247 20.05 1.57 -5.10
N GLY A 248 19.34 0.46 -4.91
CA GLY A 248 18.02 0.43 -4.29
C GLY A 248 18.11 0.48 -2.77
N ARG A 249 17.16 1.17 -2.14
CA ARG A 249 17.09 1.26 -0.68
C ARG A 249 15.64 1.29 -0.21
N PHE A 250 15.36 0.55 0.86
CA PHE A 250 14.13 0.67 1.63
C PHE A 250 14.49 0.97 3.07
N TYR A 251 13.85 1.98 3.65
CA TYR A 251 14.01 2.34 5.05
C TYR A 251 12.64 2.53 5.68
N MET A 252 12.51 2.05 6.92
CA MET A 252 11.34 2.35 7.73
C MET A 252 11.71 2.44 9.20
N ALA A 253 11.23 3.50 9.85
CA ALA A 253 11.29 3.67 11.29
C ALA A 253 9.91 3.93 11.87
N VAL A 254 9.79 3.64 13.17
CA VAL A 254 8.59 3.89 13.95
C VAL A 254 8.94 4.74 15.15
N THR A 255 8.21 5.83 15.35
CA THR A 255 8.28 6.66 16.56
C THR A 255 7.00 6.44 17.37
N LEU A 256 7.15 5.92 18.58
CA LEU A 256 6.03 5.77 19.53
C LEU A 256 5.69 7.12 20.18
N GLU A 257 4.54 7.23 20.84
CA GLU A 257 4.10 8.47 21.51
C GLU A 257 5.09 9.00 22.56
N ASN A 258 5.91 8.12 23.14
CA ASN A 258 6.99 8.50 24.06
C ASN A 258 8.18 9.20 23.37
N GLY A 259 8.12 9.41 22.05
CA GLY A 259 9.13 10.05 21.23
C GLY A 259 10.32 9.14 20.85
N VAL A 260 10.30 7.86 21.21
CA VAL A 260 11.38 6.93 20.89
C VAL A 260 11.24 6.45 19.44
N LYS A 261 12.14 6.93 18.58
CA LYS A 261 12.30 6.45 17.19
C LYS A 261 13.12 5.17 17.16
N THR A 262 12.57 4.13 16.54
CA THR A 262 13.24 2.85 16.30
C THR A 262 13.28 2.58 14.80
N VAL A 263 14.49 2.42 14.24
CA VAL A 263 14.66 1.96 12.87
C VAL A 263 14.34 0.47 12.82
N LEU A 264 13.32 0.10 12.04
CA LEU A 264 12.90 -1.29 11.89
C LEU A 264 13.60 -1.96 10.70
N PHE A 265 13.77 -1.20 9.62
CA PHE A 265 14.38 -1.67 8.38
C PHE A 265 15.27 -0.57 7.80
N ASP A 266 16.49 -0.94 7.38
CA ASP A 266 17.36 -0.13 6.53
C ASP A 266 18.08 -1.08 5.58
N ILE A 267 17.45 -1.34 4.43
CA ILE A 267 17.77 -2.42 3.51
C ILE A 267 18.32 -1.81 2.24
N GLU A 268 19.60 -2.08 1.95
CA GLU A 268 20.23 -1.82 0.66
C GLU A 268 20.09 -3.07 -0.22
N ASN A 269 19.14 -3.04 -1.14
CA ASN A 269 18.86 -4.15 -2.06
C ASN A 269 17.98 -3.67 -3.21
N THR A 270 17.72 -4.55 -4.18
CA THR A 270 16.89 -4.22 -5.32
C THR A 270 15.46 -3.87 -4.92
N THR A 271 15.01 -2.70 -5.32
CA THR A 271 13.64 -2.19 -5.15
C THR A 271 12.94 -2.09 -6.50
N GLN A 272 13.48 -2.74 -7.52
CA GLN A 272 12.90 -2.93 -8.84
C GLN A 272 13.04 -4.40 -9.26
N HIS A 273 12.42 -4.78 -10.37
CA HIS A 273 12.58 -6.14 -10.88
C HIS A 273 14.05 -6.44 -11.24
N PRO A 274 14.63 -7.62 -10.90
CA PRO A 274 16.03 -7.95 -11.21
C PRO A 274 16.40 -8.03 -12.69
N LYS A 275 15.41 -7.96 -13.58
CA LYS A 275 15.57 -7.92 -15.04
C LYS A 275 15.15 -6.58 -15.63
N GLU A 276 14.88 -5.59 -14.78
CA GLU A 276 14.56 -4.27 -15.24
C GLU A 276 15.78 -3.67 -15.92
N LYS A 277 15.54 -3.07 -17.08
CA LYS A 277 16.54 -2.34 -17.86
C LYS A 277 16.15 -0.89 -18.06
N CYS A 278 14.89 -0.57 -17.75
CA CYS A 278 14.30 0.73 -17.86
C CYS A 278 13.48 0.97 -16.60
N ALA A 279 14.15 1.48 -15.58
CA ALA A 279 13.54 1.77 -14.30
C ALA A 279 12.40 2.79 -14.52
N ASP A 280 11.20 2.50 -14.03
CA ASP A 280 9.97 3.27 -14.28
C ASP A 280 9.72 4.32 -13.19
N GLY A 281 10.31 4.11 -12.03
CA GLY A 281 9.91 4.76 -10.80
C GLY A 281 8.69 4.07 -10.22
N PHE A 282 8.21 4.61 -9.12
CA PHE A 282 7.01 4.14 -8.44
C PHE A 282 5.77 4.72 -9.14
N THR A 283 5.33 4.03 -10.19
CA THR A 283 4.16 4.41 -10.99
C THR A 283 2.86 4.24 -10.24
N HIS A 284 2.82 3.32 -9.27
CA HIS A 284 1.65 3.04 -8.46
C HIS A 284 2.09 2.78 -7.02
N PHE A 285 1.47 3.45 -6.06
CA PHE A 285 1.63 3.08 -4.67
C PHE A 285 0.32 3.24 -3.90
N GLU A 286 0.15 2.38 -2.92
CA GLU A 286 -0.90 2.41 -1.94
C GLU A 286 -0.33 3.01 -0.65
N ALA A 287 -0.48 4.33 -0.51
CA ALA A 287 0.12 5.09 0.58
C ALA A 287 -0.42 4.69 1.96
N MET A 288 -1.64 4.17 2.00
CA MET A 288 -2.31 3.61 3.17
C MET A 288 -3.20 2.47 2.70
N LYS A 289 -3.22 1.35 3.43
CA LYS A 289 -3.92 0.14 2.99
C LYS A 289 -4.35 -0.73 4.15
N ILE A 290 -5.49 -1.39 3.96
CA ILE A 290 -5.82 -2.63 4.65
C ILE A 290 -6.20 -3.64 3.59
N TYR A 291 -5.39 -4.68 3.43
CA TYR A 291 -5.62 -5.71 2.42
C TYR A 291 -5.25 -7.07 2.98
N THR A 292 -6.24 -7.94 3.12
CA THR A 292 -6.04 -9.25 3.74
C THR A 292 -7.01 -10.30 3.21
N SER A 293 -6.80 -11.55 3.63
CA SER A 293 -7.54 -12.71 3.14
C SER A 293 -8.95 -12.83 3.76
N GLU A 294 -9.82 -13.61 3.13
CA GLU A 294 -11.11 -14.01 3.71
C GLU A 294 -10.97 -14.72 5.05
N GLU A 295 -9.94 -15.56 5.23
CA GLU A 295 -9.71 -16.28 6.49
C GLU A 295 -9.41 -15.30 7.64
N ASP A 296 -8.59 -14.28 7.36
CA ASP A 296 -8.23 -13.24 8.33
C ASP A 296 -9.44 -12.36 8.71
N ILE A 297 -10.25 -11.98 7.72
CA ILE A 297 -11.47 -11.20 7.92
C ILE A 297 -12.50 -11.99 8.73
N ASN A 298 -12.73 -13.25 8.37
CA ASN A 298 -13.68 -14.10 9.08
C ASN A 298 -13.23 -14.39 10.50
N TYR A 299 -11.93 -14.60 10.75
CA TYR A 299 -11.40 -14.79 12.10
C TYR A 299 -11.76 -13.61 13.03
N MET A 300 -11.59 -12.37 12.56
CA MET A 300 -11.98 -11.18 13.31
C MET A 300 -13.49 -11.11 13.50
N LYS A 301 -14.26 -11.33 12.43
CA LYS A 301 -15.73 -11.30 12.46
C LYS A 301 -16.32 -12.32 13.43
N ASP A 302 -15.84 -13.56 13.39
CA ASP A 302 -16.31 -14.67 14.22
C ASP A 302 -15.95 -14.47 15.70
N GLY A 303 -14.84 -13.76 15.97
CA GLY A 303 -14.47 -13.31 17.32
C GLY A 303 -15.23 -12.07 17.82
N ASN A 304 -16.16 -11.54 17.02
CA ASN A 304 -16.83 -10.25 17.24
C ASN A 304 -15.82 -9.11 17.50
N LYS A 305 -14.78 -9.08 16.66
CA LYS A 305 -13.65 -8.15 16.73
C LYS A 305 -13.65 -7.18 15.56
N GLU A 306 -13.27 -5.94 15.82
CA GLU A 306 -13.18 -4.92 14.79
C GLU A 306 -11.86 -5.03 14.00
N LEU A 307 -11.99 -5.09 12.67
CA LEU A 307 -10.88 -5.02 11.72
C LEU A 307 -10.81 -3.60 11.13
N SER A 308 -10.08 -2.71 11.82
CA SER A 308 -9.89 -1.33 11.38
C SER A 308 -8.51 -0.76 11.72
N ILE A 309 -8.15 0.29 10.99
CA ILE A 309 -6.91 1.05 11.14
C ILE A 309 -7.24 2.53 10.95
N PHE A 310 -6.60 3.39 11.75
CA PHE A 310 -6.69 4.84 11.66
C PHE A 310 -5.39 5.42 11.15
N TRP A 311 -5.49 6.50 10.39
CA TRP A 311 -4.40 7.22 9.76
C TRP A 311 -4.53 8.71 10.00
N ASP A 312 -3.41 9.37 10.29
CA ASP A 312 -3.35 10.82 10.52
C ASP A 312 -1.99 11.40 10.11
N ASP A 313 -1.87 12.73 10.06
CA ASP A 313 -0.63 13.49 9.80
C ASP A 313 0.23 12.95 8.65
N TRP A 314 -0.40 12.66 7.51
CA TRP A 314 0.30 12.20 6.32
C TRP A 314 1.11 13.33 5.69
N LYS A 315 2.37 13.06 5.36
CA LYS A 315 3.22 13.91 4.52
C LYS A 315 3.88 13.06 3.47
N LEU A 316 3.86 13.52 2.22
CA LEU A 316 4.46 12.85 1.08
C LEU A 316 5.51 13.77 0.43
N TYR A 317 6.74 13.29 0.40
CA TYR A 317 7.85 13.91 -0.28
C TYR A 317 8.35 13.01 -1.41
N VAL A 318 8.95 13.63 -2.42
CA VAL A 318 9.79 12.95 -3.40
C VAL A 318 11.23 13.41 -3.27
N ASN A 319 12.17 12.51 -3.53
CA ASN A 319 13.61 12.80 -3.51
C ASN A 319 14.13 13.40 -2.19
N LYS A 320 13.47 13.08 -1.07
CA LYS A 320 13.92 13.36 0.29
C LYS A 320 14.57 12.11 0.86
N THR A 321 15.75 12.24 1.46
CA THR A 321 16.41 11.13 2.17
C THR A 321 16.01 11.10 3.66
N PRO A 322 15.99 9.92 4.30
CA PRO A 322 15.73 9.77 5.75
C PRO A 322 16.65 10.54 6.68
#